data_AF-A0A1T4NB88-F1
#
_entry.id   AF-A0A1T4NB88-F1
#
_cell.length_a   1.000
_cell.length_b   1.000
_cell.length_c   1.000
_cell.angle_alpha   90.00
_cell.angle_beta   90.00
_cell.angle_gamma   90.00
#
_symmetry.space_group_name_H-M   'P 1'
#
loop_
_entity.id
_entity.type
_entity.pdbx_description
1 polymer ?
#
loop_
_entity_poly.entity_id
_entity_poly.type
_entity_poly.pdbx_seq_one_letter_code
_entity_poly.pdbx_strand_id
1 'polypeptide(L)'
;MNIKIGADELIYHLRKNDKCKDIDDITLGNKIAKFFKGTFGEESFIQKDVPSYWCDNNHTINDYFKHKKLPLTSQLYEINIENICQVYRTIETWQ
;
A
#
# COMPACT_ATOMS: atom_id res chain seq x y z
N MET A 1 12.79 10.14 -12.81
CA MET A 1 12.91 10.38 -11.35
C MET A 1 12.25 9.21 -10.65
N ASN A 2 12.87 8.65 -9.63
CA ASN A 2 12.27 7.54 -8.88
C ASN A 2 11.56 8.04 -7.64
N ILE A 3 10.49 7.35 -7.26
CA ILE A 3 9.71 7.59 -6.04
C ILE A 3 9.59 6.30 -5.25
N LYS A 4 9.37 6.46 -3.94
CA LYS A 4 9.12 5.35 -3.02
C LYS A 4 7.63 5.28 -2.69
N ILE A 5 7.07 4.09 -2.68
CA ILE A 5 5.66 3.85 -2.38
C ILE A 5 5.55 2.70 -1.40
N GLY A 6 4.82 2.93 -0.31
CA GLY A 6 4.54 1.89 0.68
C GLY A 6 3.31 1.05 0.30
N ALA A 7 3.35 -0.26 0.56
CA ALA A 7 2.18 -1.13 0.39
C ALA A 7 0.99 -0.65 1.25
N ASP A 8 1.29 -0.07 2.40
CA ASP A 8 0.33 0.54 3.32
C ASP A 8 -0.41 1.71 2.70
N GLU A 9 0.28 2.63 2.00
CA GLU A 9 -0.37 3.75 1.31
C GLU A 9 -1.40 3.27 0.27
N LEU A 10 -1.06 2.20 -0.44
CA LEU A 10 -1.94 1.60 -1.45
C LEU A 10 -3.12 0.87 -0.80
N ILE A 11 -2.89 0.15 0.30
CA ILE A 11 -3.98 -0.45 1.09
C ILE A 11 -4.93 0.64 1.58
N TYR A 12 -4.41 1.73 2.17
CA TYR A 12 -5.23 2.83 2.65
C TYR A 12 -6.03 3.48 1.53
N HIS A 13 -5.41 3.71 0.36
CA HIS A 13 -6.12 4.23 -0.80
C HIS A 13 -7.30 3.33 -1.19
N LEU A 14 -7.09 2.00 -1.24
CA LEU A 14 -8.16 1.05 -1.54
C LEU A 14 -9.28 1.09 -0.49
N ARG A 15 -8.93 1.08 0.80
CA ARG A 15 -9.90 1.12 1.90
C ARG A 15 -10.72 2.40 1.92
N LYS A 16 -10.08 3.55 1.72
CA LYS A 16 -10.73 4.87 1.68
C LYS A 16 -11.76 4.95 0.55
N ASN A 17 -11.55 4.21 -0.54
CA ASN A 17 -12.44 4.17 -1.71
C ASN A 17 -13.32 2.91 -1.73
N ASP A 18 -13.58 2.30 -0.58
CA ASP A 18 -14.51 1.17 -0.45
C ASP A 18 -14.14 -0.08 -1.28
N LYS A 19 -12.84 -0.28 -1.60
CA LYS A 19 -12.33 -1.44 -2.34
C LYS A 19 -11.78 -2.54 -1.43
N CYS A 20 -11.78 -3.78 -1.92
CA CYS A 20 -11.15 -4.94 -1.28
C CYS A 20 -11.64 -5.21 0.15
N LYS A 21 -12.87 -4.81 0.50
CA LYS A 21 -13.42 -4.80 1.87
C LYS A 21 -13.31 -6.14 2.57
N ASP A 22 -13.46 -7.24 1.82
CA ASP A 22 -13.50 -8.60 2.35
C ASP A 22 -12.12 -9.30 2.33
N ILE A 23 -11.08 -8.63 1.83
CA ILE A 23 -9.71 -9.14 1.81
C ILE A 23 -8.99 -8.62 3.05
N ASP A 24 -8.25 -9.44 3.78
CA ASP A 24 -7.41 -8.98 4.89
C ASP A 24 -6.12 -8.30 4.39
N ASP A 25 -5.47 -7.51 5.25
CA ASP A 25 -4.31 -6.70 4.84
C ASP A 25 -3.07 -7.53 4.45
N ILE A 26 -2.91 -8.74 4.99
CA ILE A 26 -1.81 -9.63 4.61
C ILE A 26 -2.03 -10.14 3.19
N THR A 27 -3.24 -10.61 2.90
CA THR A 27 -3.62 -11.06 1.55
C THR A 27 -3.54 -9.93 0.54
N LEU A 28 -3.99 -8.72 0.91
CA LEU A 28 -3.92 -7.55 0.04
C LEU A 28 -2.47 -7.08 -0.18
N GLY A 29 -1.65 -7.08 0.87
CA GLY A 29 -0.21 -6.81 0.77
C GLY A 29 0.50 -7.79 -0.17
N ASN A 30 0.19 -9.09 -0.09
CA ASN A 30 0.71 -10.09 -1.01
C ASN A 30 0.26 -9.87 -2.47
N LYS A 31 -0.98 -9.39 -2.68
CA LYS A 31 -1.49 -9.02 -4.00
C LYS A 31 -0.73 -7.83 -4.57
N ILE A 32 -0.46 -6.81 -3.75
CA ILE A 32 0.38 -5.66 -4.11
C ILE A 32 1.79 -6.11 -4.49
N ALA A 33 2.42 -6.95 -3.67
CA ALA A 33 3.76 -7.48 -3.94
C ALA A 33 3.83 -8.20 -5.30
N LYS A 34 2.85 -9.06 -5.60
CA LYS A 34 2.75 -9.75 -6.90
C LYS A 34 2.57 -8.76 -8.06
N PHE A 35 1.77 -7.72 -7.87
CA PHE A 35 1.57 -6.67 -8.87
C PHE A 35 2.86 -5.92 -9.18
N PHE A 36 3.59 -5.46 -8.16
CA PHE A 36 4.86 -4.75 -8.36
C PHE A 36 5.90 -5.63 -9.04
N LYS A 37 6.11 -6.85 -8.53
CA LYS A 37 7.02 -7.82 -9.14
C LYS A 37 6.66 -8.15 -10.59
N GLY A 38 5.38 -8.32 -10.90
CA GLY A 38 4.92 -8.65 -12.24
C GLY A 38 4.99 -7.50 -13.25
N THR A 39 4.89 -6.24 -12.76
CA THR A 39 4.77 -5.06 -13.62
C THR A 39 6.09 -4.32 -13.78
N PHE A 40 6.87 -4.24 -12.69
CA PHE A 40 8.09 -3.42 -12.60
C PHE A 40 9.34 -4.25 -12.26
N GLY A 41 9.20 -5.58 -12.21
CA GLY A 41 10.30 -6.49 -11.89
C GLY A 41 10.61 -6.59 -10.38
N GLU A 42 11.52 -7.51 -10.04
CA GLU A 42 11.97 -7.75 -8.66
C GLU A 42 12.76 -6.57 -8.09
N GLU A 43 13.41 -5.80 -8.97
CA GLU A 43 14.18 -4.60 -8.64
C GLU A 43 13.32 -3.47 -8.06
N SER A 44 12.00 -3.51 -8.30
CA SER A 44 11.09 -2.54 -7.72
C SER A 44 10.95 -2.70 -6.21
N PHE A 45 11.29 -3.85 -5.65
CA PHE A 45 11.22 -4.09 -4.20
C PHE A 45 12.48 -3.57 -3.49
N ILE A 46 12.29 -2.73 -2.47
CA ILE A 46 13.39 -2.17 -1.69
C ILE A 46 13.62 -2.97 -0.41
N GLN A 47 12.62 -3.01 0.46
CA GLN A 47 12.75 -3.56 1.81
C GLN A 47 11.39 -3.97 2.38
N LYS A 48 11.42 -4.94 3.29
CA LYS A 48 10.26 -5.32 4.11
C LYS A 48 10.27 -4.53 5.42
N ASP A 49 9.12 -4.55 6.08
CA ASP A 49 8.95 -4.11 7.46
C ASP A 49 9.32 -2.65 7.74
N VAL A 50 9.07 -1.77 6.76
CA VAL A 50 9.25 -0.32 6.93
C VAL A 50 8.18 0.21 7.86
N PRO A 51 8.51 1.04 8.86
CA PRO A 51 7.50 1.65 9.72
C PRO A 51 6.45 2.42 8.90
N SER A 52 5.19 2.08 9.12
CA SER A 52 4.05 2.76 8.52
C SER A 52 3.61 3.93 9.39
N TYR A 53 3.38 5.09 8.76
CA TYR A 53 2.96 6.31 9.45
C TYR A 53 1.58 6.74 8.93
N TRP A 54 0.60 6.73 9.83
CA TRP A 54 -0.76 7.16 9.52
C TRP A 54 -1.02 8.51 10.18
N CYS A 55 -1.21 9.55 9.37
CA CYS A 55 -1.64 10.84 9.86
C CYS A 55 -3.17 10.93 9.72
N ASP A 56 -3.87 10.84 10.85
CA ASP A 56 -5.25 11.31 10.94
C ASP A 56 -5.26 12.56 11.82
N ASN A 57 -5.85 13.65 11.31
CA ASN A 57 -5.99 14.91 12.03
C ASN A 57 -6.91 14.78 13.27
N ASN A 58 -7.64 13.67 13.41
CA ASN A 58 -8.69 13.51 14.42
C ASN A 58 -8.46 12.38 15.44
N HIS A 59 -7.38 11.60 15.35
CA HIS A 59 -7.12 10.50 16.28
C HIS A 59 -5.66 10.46 16.73
N THR A 60 -5.42 10.07 17.99
CA THR A 60 -4.08 9.62 18.35
C THR A 60 -3.77 8.36 17.54
N ILE A 61 -2.53 8.27 17.05
CA ILE A 61 -2.01 7.13 16.26
C ILE A 61 -2.50 5.76 16.81
N ASN A 62 -2.59 5.63 18.14
CA ASN A 62 -3.03 4.41 18.84
C ASN A 62 -4.51 4.03 18.65
N ASP A 63 -5.45 4.97 18.52
CA ASP A 63 -6.88 4.67 18.35
C ASP A 63 -7.18 4.19 16.93
N TYR A 64 -6.48 4.75 15.94
CA TYR A 64 -6.63 4.35 14.55
C TYR A 64 -6.15 2.90 14.31
N PHE A 65 -5.07 2.49 14.98
CA PHE A 65 -4.55 1.11 14.93
C PHE A 65 -5.47 0.08 15.57
N LYS A 66 -6.05 0.37 16.75
CA LYS A 66 -6.94 -0.56 17.45
C LYS A 66 -8.25 -0.80 16.70
N HIS A 67 -8.78 0.21 16.02
CA HIS A 67 -10.12 0.14 15.43
C HIS A 67 -10.14 -0.20 13.93
N LYS A 68 -9.05 0.05 13.18
CA LYS A 68 -9.02 -0.15 11.72
C LYS A 68 -8.13 -1.31 11.24
N LYS A 69 -7.42 -2.02 12.14
CA LYS A 69 -6.55 -3.18 11.83
C LYS A 69 -5.44 -2.89 10.80
N LEU A 70 -5.00 -1.64 10.68
CA LEU A 70 -4.02 -1.25 9.66
C LEU A 70 -2.60 -1.76 9.98
N PRO A 71 -1.78 -2.02 8.96
CA PRO A 71 -0.42 -2.51 9.16
C PRO A 71 0.46 -1.47 9.88
N LEU A 72 1.29 -1.98 10.80
CA LEU A 72 2.33 -1.20 11.51
C LEU A 72 3.62 -1.10 10.71
N THR A 73 3.81 -2.03 9.78
CA THR A 73 4.94 -2.06 8.87
C THR A 73 4.49 -2.40 7.46
N SER A 74 5.22 -1.95 6.45
CA SER A 74 4.90 -2.20 5.06
C SER A 74 6.11 -2.61 4.22
N GLN A 75 5.82 -3.23 3.08
CA GLN A 75 6.80 -3.38 2.02
C GLN A 75 6.94 -2.05 1.28
N LEU A 76 8.17 -1.70 0.94
CA LEU A 76 8.48 -0.46 0.23
C LEU A 76 8.99 -0.77 -1.17
N TYR A 77 8.46 -0.05 -2.14
CA TYR A 77 8.81 -0.20 -3.55
C TYR A 77 9.41 1.09 -4.11
N GLU A 78 10.33 0.98 -5.06
CA GLU A 78 10.84 2.08 -5.86
C GLU A 78 10.36 1.93 -7.31
N ILE A 79 9.80 2.99 -7.88
CA ILE A 79 9.39 3.02 -9.28
C ILE A 79 9.75 4.36 -9.92
N ASN A 80 9.84 4.39 -11.25
CA ASN A 80 9.86 5.64 -11.99
C ASN A 80 8.53 6.38 -11.78
N ILE A 81 8.58 7.69 -11.49
CA ILE A 81 7.40 8.54 -11.28
C ILE A 81 6.42 8.48 -12.46
N GLU A 82 6.90 8.25 -13.69
CA GLU A 82 6.05 8.10 -14.87
C GLU A 82 5.04 6.96 -14.74
N ASN A 83 5.34 5.96 -13.90
CA ASN A 83 4.49 4.80 -13.65
C ASN A 83 3.47 5.01 -12.53
N ILE A 84 3.49 6.14 -11.80
CA ILE A 84 2.61 6.35 -10.63
C ILE A 84 1.13 6.29 -11.02
N CYS A 85 0.77 6.90 -12.15
CA CYS A 85 -0.61 6.88 -12.66
C CYS A 85 -1.05 5.45 -13.02
N GLN A 86 -0.14 4.63 -13.55
CA GLN A 86 -0.44 3.24 -13.88
C GLN A 86 -0.72 2.42 -12.61
N VAL A 87 0.03 2.64 -11.53
CA VAL A 87 -0.19 1.97 -10.24
C VAL A 87 -1.62 2.24 -9.74
N TYR A 88 -1.99 3.52 -9.59
CA TYR A 88 -3.31 3.87 -9.06
C TYR A 88 -4.45 3.39 -9.96
N ARG A 89 -4.34 3.59 -11.29
CA ARG A 89 -5.35 3.07 -12.23
C ARG A 89 -5.51 1.56 -12.14
N THR A 90 -4.42 0.82 -11.95
CA THR A 90 -4.48 -0.64 -11.87
C THR A 90 -5.15 -1.08 -10.57
N ILE A 91 -4.74 -0.56 -9.42
CA ILE A 91 -5.32 -0.97 -8.14
C ILE A 91 -6.78 -0.54 -8.00
N GLU A 92 -7.20 0.58 -8.62
CA GLU A 92 -8.60 1.02 -8.62
C GLU A 92 -9.56 0.02 -9.28
N THR A 93 -9.06 -0.85 -10.16
CA THR A 93 -9.85 -1.93 -10.77
C THR A 93 -10.10 -3.10 -9.82
N TRP A 94 -9.39 -3.18 -8.70
CA TRP A 94 -9.54 -4.28 -7.76
C TRP A 94 -10.84 -4.13 -6.96
N GLN A 95 -11.46 -5.27 -6.67
CA GLN A 95 -12.66 -5.38 -5.85
C GLN A 95 -12.37 -6.17 -4.58
#